data_AF-A0A1J3CN62-F1
#
_entry.id   AF-A0A1J3CN62-F1
#
_cell.length_a   1.000
_cell.length_b   1.000
_cell.length_c   1.000
_cell.angle_alpha   90.00
_cell.angle_beta   90.00
_cell.angle_gamma   90.00
#
_symmetry.space_group_name_H-M   'P 1'
#
loop_
_entity.id
_entity.type
_entity.pdbx_description
1 polymer ?
#
loop_
_entity_poly.entity_id
_entity_poly.type
_entity_poly.pdbx_seq_one_letter_code
_entity_poly.pdbx_strand_id
1 'polypeptide(L)'
;EMETKIPKSMISGVQSVMPVEVTQHRKVRYISVGDPVGLGIFRRTLNIVTYYKQAGESDERGWLVAGWIKESLGRALTEQPMLSGRLRRREDGLEVVSNDSGVRLVEAMFPASLPEFLEMVKRDKSRAEAETVFWRDIDEVDPQFSPLFYVQVTNFESSGYS
;
A
#
# COMPACT_ATOMS: atom_id res chain seq x y z
N GLU A 1 -17.58 29.92 4.88
CA GLU A 1 -16.83 29.37 3.72
C GLU A 1 -17.47 28.05 3.34
N MET A 2 -17.70 27.79 2.05
CA MET A 2 -18.17 26.46 1.60
C MET A 2 -16.97 25.51 1.64
N GLU A 3 -17.04 24.49 2.49
CA GLU A 3 -16.02 23.45 2.56
C GLU A 3 -15.88 22.78 1.20
N THR A 4 -14.70 22.89 0.57
CA THR A 4 -14.46 22.24 -0.72
C THR A 4 -14.42 20.75 -0.49
N LYS A 5 -15.42 20.03 -1.02
CA LYS A 5 -15.53 18.57 -0.91
C LYS A 5 -14.49 17.91 -1.81
N ILE A 6 -13.58 17.14 -1.23
CA ILE A 6 -12.61 16.34 -1.97
C ILE A 6 -13.31 15.02 -2.36
N PRO A 7 -13.28 14.62 -3.64
CA PRO A 7 -13.81 13.33 -4.06
C PRO A 7 -13.06 12.17 -3.40
N LYS A 8 -13.69 10.99 -3.31
CA LYS A 8 -13.03 9.77 -2.83
C LYS A 8 -12.62 8.89 -4.00
N SER A 9 -11.50 8.18 -3.86
CA SER A 9 -11.15 7.14 -4.83
C SER A 9 -12.14 5.97 -4.81
N MET A 10 -12.32 5.35 -5.96
CA MET A 10 -13.14 4.16 -6.17
C MET A 10 -12.21 2.98 -6.40
N ILE A 11 -12.32 1.94 -5.56
CA ILE A 11 -11.52 0.72 -5.71
C ILE A 11 -12.03 -0.05 -6.92
N SER A 12 -11.12 -0.35 -7.85
CA SER A 12 -11.40 -1.19 -9.03
C SER A 12 -10.92 -2.63 -8.83
N GLY A 13 -9.93 -2.86 -7.97
CA GLY A 13 -9.37 -4.19 -7.74
C GLY A 13 -8.59 -4.31 -6.44
N VAL A 14 -8.62 -5.50 -5.84
CA VAL A 14 -7.86 -5.82 -4.63
C VAL A 14 -7.22 -7.19 -4.81
N GLN A 15 -5.89 -7.26 -4.70
CA GLN A 15 -5.12 -8.48 -4.91
C GLN A 15 -4.03 -8.64 -3.84
N SER A 16 -3.52 -9.86 -3.68
CA SER A 16 -2.32 -10.13 -2.91
C SER A 16 -1.19 -10.54 -3.86
N VAL A 17 -0.07 -9.83 -3.80
CA VAL A 17 1.14 -10.14 -4.58
C VAL A 17 2.07 -10.97 -3.72
N MET A 18 2.30 -12.22 -4.13
CA MET A 18 3.21 -13.15 -3.46
C MET A 18 4.57 -13.13 -4.18
N PRO A 19 5.64 -13.62 -3.53
CA PRO A 19 6.87 -13.97 -4.22
C PRO A 19 6.60 -14.85 -5.45
N VAL A 20 7.35 -14.66 -6.54
CA VAL A 20 7.20 -15.51 -7.74
C VAL A 20 7.72 -16.94 -7.52
N GLU A 21 8.62 -17.11 -6.56
CA GLU A 21 9.12 -18.42 -6.13
C GLU A 21 8.76 -18.64 -4.67
N VAL A 22 8.40 -19.87 -4.32
CA VAL A 22 8.07 -20.24 -2.93
C VAL A 22 9.29 -20.04 -2.03
N THR A 23 9.11 -19.37 -0.90
CA THR A 23 10.16 -19.21 0.09
C THR A 23 10.52 -20.55 0.72
N GLN A 24 11.64 -21.15 0.30
CA GLN A 24 12.05 -22.48 0.75
C GLN A 24 12.36 -22.55 2.25
N HIS A 25 13.00 -21.51 2.79
CA HIS A 25 13.40 -21.44 4.19
C HIS A 25 12.67 -20.27 4.85
N ARG A 26 11.58 -20.56 5.54
CA ARG A 26 10.82 -19.53 6.26
C ARG A 26 11.73 -18.87 7.30
N LYS A 27 12.01 -17.59 7.09
CA LYS A 27 12.77 -16.76 8.01
C LYS A 27 11.81 -16.19 9.04
N VAL A 28 12.27 -16.18 10.28
CA VAL A 28 11.62 -15.50 11.39
C VAL A 28 12.55 -14.38 11.84
N ARG A 29 12.00 -13.19 12.03
CA ARG A 29 12.74 -12.04 12.54
C ARG A 29 12.04 -11.51 13.77
N TYR A 30 12.71 -11.62 14.91
CA TYR A 30 12.26 -11.03 16.16
C TYR A 30 12.36 -9.51 16.13
N ILE A 31 11.37 -8.84 16.69
CA ILE A 31 11.34 -7.39 16.82
C ILE A 31 11.75 -7.03 18.25
N SER A 32 12.88 -6.34 18.38
CA SER A 32 13.25 -5.70 19.64
C SER A 32 12.39 -4.47 19.83
N VAL A 33 11.70 -4.37 20.97
CA VAL A 33 10.90 -3.20 21.34
C VAL A 33 11.52 -2.60 22.60
N GLY A 34 11.88 -1.31 22.54
CA GLY A 34 12.49 -0.61 23.68
C GLY A 34 11.50 -0.36 24.82
N ASP A 35 10.22 -0.24 24.50
CA ASP A 35 9.11 -0.07 25.43
C ASP A 35 8.23 -1.34 25.43
N PRO A 36 7.45 -1.59 26.50
CA PRO A 36 6.45 -2.66 26.48
C PRO A 36 5.53 -2.52 25.27
N VAL A 37 5.24 -3.63 24.61
CA VAL A 37 4.29 -3.73 23.48
C VAL A 37 2.89 -3.34 24.00
N GLY A 38 2.59 -2.04 23.99
CA GLY A 38 1.32 -1.48 24.43
C GLY A 38 0.26 -1.42 23.33
N LEU A 39 -0.95 -0.97 23.69
CA LEU A 39 -2.02 -0.71 22.74
C LEU A 39 -1.65 0.46 21.81
N GLY A 40 -2.06 0.38 20.54
CA GLY A 40 -1.89 1.46 19.56
C GLY A 40 -0.53 1.55 18.85
N ILE A 41 0.46 0.70 19.15
CA ILE A 41 1.77 0.71 18.47
C ILE A 41 1.67 0.45 16.94
N PHE A 42 0.57 -0.17 16.51
CA PHE A 42 0.31 -0.57 15.14
C PHE A 42 -0.43 0.48 14.30
N ARG A 43 -0.76 1.64 14.89
CA ARG A 43 -1.49 2.72 14.21
C ARG A 43 -0.58 3.76 13.54
N ARG A 44 0.73 3.53 13.55
CA ARG A 44 1.71 4.39 12.89
C ARG A 44 2.28 3.64 11.69
N THR A 45 1.87 4.04 10.50
CA THR A 45 2.40 3.54 9.23
C THR A 45 3.23 4.62 8.56
N LEU A 46 4.22 4.21 7.76
CA LEU A 46 4.91 5.10 6.84
C LEU A 46 4.15 5.09 5.53
N ASN A 47 3.51 6.22 5.19
CA ASN A 47 2.80 6.39 3.93
C ASN A 47 3.64 7.27 2.99
N ILE A 48 3.89 6.77 1.78
CA ILE A 48 4.62 7.48 0.73
C ILE A 48 3.71 7.52 -0.48
N VAL A 49 3.49 8.71 -1.03
CA VAL A 49 2.71 8.93 -2.25
C VAL A 49 3.62 9.57 -3.28
N THR A 50 3.68 8.99 -4.47
CA THR A 50 4.41 9.52 -5.62
C THR A 50 3.43 9.81 -6.74
N TYR A 51 3.66 10.87 -7.50
CA TYR A 51 2.77 11.31 -8.57
C TYR A 51 3.47 11.22 -9.90
N TYR A 52 2.85 10.55 -10.87
CA TYR A 52 3.40 10.34 -12.19
C TYR A 52 2.46 10.93 -13.24
N LYS A 53 3.01 11.83 -14.05
CA LYS A 53 2.36 12.22 -15.30
C LYS A 53 2.53 11.08 -16.29
N GLN A 54 1.49 10.81 -17.08
CA GLN A 54 1.62 9.92 -18.21
C GLN A 54 2.64 10.50 -19.21
N ALA A 55 3.57 9.66 -19.69
CA ALA A 55 4.63 10.07 -20.61
C ALA A 55 4.25 9.69 -22.05
N GLY A 56 4.12 10.69 -22.92
CA GLY A 56 3.88 10.50 -24.36
C GLY A 56 2.41 10.36 -24.77
N GLU A 57 2.19 10.13 -26.07
CA GLU A 57 0.86 9.87 -26.67
C GLU A 57 0.41 8.41 -26.52
N SER A 58 1.20 7.57 -25.84
CA SER A 58 0.82 6.18 -25.63
C SER A 58 -0.38 6.13 -24.69
N ASP A 59 -1.45 5.51 -25.17
CA ASP A 59 -2.71 5.25 -24.47
C ASP A 59 -2.52 4.20 -23.34
N GLU A 60 -1.31 4.11 -22.77
CA GLU A 60 -0.91 3.21 -21.69
C GLU A 60 -1.62 3.61 -20.40
N ARG A 61 -2.88 3.18 -20.31
CA ARG A 61 -3.75 3.32 -19.15
C ARG A 61 -3.08 2.68 -17.94
N GLY A 62 -3.18 3.27 -16.76
CA GLY A 62 -2.46 2.79 -15.57
C GLY A 62 -2.91 1.41 -15.03
N TRP A 63 -3.83 0.71 -15.69
CA TRP A 63 -3.95 -0.75 -15.54
C TRP A 63 -2.62 -1.45 -15.93
N LEU A 64 -2.00 -1.08 -17.06
CA LEU A 64 -0.71 -1.66 -17.46
C LEU A 64 0.35 -1.45 -16.37
N VAL A 65 0.34 -0.27 -15.75
CA VAL A 65 1.22 0.07 -14.63
C VAL A 65 0.97 -0.83 -13.42
N ALA A 66 -0.29 -1.06 -13.03
CA ALA A 66 -0.61 -2.00 -11.96
C ALA A 66 -0.14 -3.43 -12.27
N GLY A 67 -0.24 -3.86 -13.53
CA GLY A 67 0.31 -5.13 -14.01
C GLY A 67 1.83 -5.21 -13.87
N TRP A 68 2.57 -4.20 -14.31
CA TRP A 68 4.03 -4.14 -14.17
C TRP A 68 4.49 -4.06 -12.72
N ILE A 69 3.79 -3.28 -11.88
CA ILE A 69 4.03 -3.23 -10.44
C ILE A 69 3.82 -4.60 -9.83
N LYS A 70 2.74 -5.30 -10.17
CA LYS A 70 2.49 -6.65 -9.68
C LYS A 70 3.62 -7.62 -10.06
N GLU A 71 4.05 -7.64 -11.32
CA GLU A 71 5.09 -8.54 -11.78
C GLU A 71 6.46 -8.24 -11.14
N SER A 72 6.87 -6.97 -11.16
CA SER A 72 8.15 -6.53 -10.58
C SER A 72 8.19 -6.71 -9.07
N LEU A 73 7.08 -6.41 -8.37
CA LEU A 73 6.96 -6.64 -6.94
C LEU A 73 7.08 -8.12 -6.60
N GLY A 74 6.44 -9.01 -7.36
CA GLY A 74 6.58 -10.46 -7.13
C GLY A 74 8.03 -10.93 -7.20
N ARG A 75 8.82 -10.40 -8.15
CA ARG A 75 10.27 -10.69 -8.26
C ARG A 75 11.04 -10.12 -7.06
N ALA A 76 10.78 -8.87 -6.68
CA ALA A 76 11.42 -8.24 -5.52
C ALA A 76 11.10 -8.98 -4.21
N LEU A 77 9.89 -9.54 -4.08
CA LEU A 77 9.48 -10.33 -2.92
C LEU A 77 10.18 -11.69 -2.84
N THR A 78 10.61 -12.28 -3.97
CA THR A 78 11.48 -13.46 -3.94
C THR A 78 12.82 -13.16 -3.28
N GLU A 79 13.38 -11.98 -3.53
CA GLU A 79 14.64 -11.54 -2.91
C GLU A 79 14.44 -11.08 -1.46
N GLN A 80 13.28 -10.48 -1.16
CA GLN A 80 12.93 -9.92 0.15
C GLN A 80 11.63 -10.53 0.73
N PRO A 81 11.61 -11.84 1.04
CA PRO A 81 10.39 -12.58 1.38
C PRO A 81 9.73 -12.10 2.69
N MET A 82 10.49 -11.46 3.57
CA MET A 82 9.98 -10.87 4.81
C MET A 82 8.89 -9.83 4.58
N LEU A 83 8.94 -9.09 3.47
CA LEU A 83 7.93 -8.07 3.13
C LEU A 83 6.57 -8.68 2.78
N SER A 84 6.57 -9.93 2.31
CA SER A 84 5.35 -10.71 2.03
C SER A 84 4.85 -11.50 3.25
N GLY A 85 5.50 -11.34 4.41
CA GLY A 85 5.22 -12.05 5.63
C GLY A 85 4.04 -11.50 6.43
N ARG A 86 3.93 -11.96 7.68
CA ARG A 86 2.95 -11.45 8.66
C ARG A 86 3.60 -11.20 10.01
N LEU A 87 3.07 -10.21 10.71
CA LEU A 87 3.40 -9.94 12.10
C LEU A 87 2.69 -10.97 12.99
N ARG A 88 3.40 -11.54 13.96
CA ARG A 88 2.83 -12.46 14.94
C ARG A 88 3.20 -11.98 16.35
N ARG A 89 2.25 -12.18 17.28
CA ARG A 89 2.51 -12.02 18.71
C ARG A 89 3.14 -13.27 19.29
N ARG A 90 4.05 -13.05 20.22
CA ARG A 90 4.66 -14.06 21.08
C ARG A 90 4.35 -13.71 22.53
N GLU A 91 4.65 -14.66 23.42
CA GLU A 91 4.53 -14.44 24.87
C GLU A 91 5.41 -13.29 25.37
N ASP A 92 6.56 -13.08 24.72
CA ASP A 92 7.63 -12.15 25.10
C ASP A 92 7.81 -10.97 24.13
N GLY A 93 6.97 -10.84 23.09
CA GLY A 93 7.10 -9.75 22.12
C GLY A 93 6.46 -9.99 20.76
N LEU A 94 7.11 -9.51 19.71
CA LEU A 94 6.64 -9.56 18.32
C LEU A 94 7.68 -10.18 17.40
N GLU A 95 7.21 -10.80 16.33
CA GLU A 95 8.06 -11.29 15.26
C GLU A 95 7.40 -11.16 13.90
N VAL A 96 8.21 -11.12 12.85
CA VAL A 96 7.73 -11.28 11.47
C VAL A 96 8.12 -12.65 10.97
N VAL A 97 7.18 -13.33 10.32
CA VAL A 97 7.42 -14.62 9.66
C VAL A 97 7.25 -14.45 8.15
N SER A 98 8.26 -14.82 7.37
CA SER A 98 8.14 -14.88 5.91
C SER A 98 7.32 -16.12 5.50
N ASN A 99 6.00 -15.95 5.38
CA ASN A 99 5.04 -17.03 5.13
C ASN A 99 4.32 -16.89 3.78
N ASP A 100 4.87 -16.07 2.86
CA ASP A 100 4.38 -15.82 1.50
C ASP A 100 2.90 -15.40 1.45
N SER A 101 2.37 -14.80 2.52
CA SER A 101 0.99 -14.32 2.56
C SER A 101 0.75 -13.10 1.66
N GLY A 102 1.82 -12.51 1.14
CA GLY A 102 1.81 -11.49 0.10
C GLY A 102 1.61 -10.07 0.61
N VAL A 103 1.90 -9.13 -0.29
CA VAL A 103 1.65 -7.70 -0.18
C VAL A 103 0.26 -7.38 -0.71
N ARG A 104 -0.45 -6.45 -0.09
CA ARG A 104 -1.75 -5.99 -0.61
C ARG A 104 -1.51 -5.02 -1.76
N LEU A 105 -2.00 -5.35 -2.96
CA LEU A 105 -2.07 -4.44 -4.10
C LEU A 105 -3.52 -3.98 -4.30
N VAL A 106 -3.73 -2.67 -4.35
CA VAL A 106 -5.03 -2.05 -4.61
C VAL A 106 -4.95 -1.28 -5.90
N GLU A 107 -5.94 -1.49 -6.75
CA GLU A 107 -6.15 -0.68 -7.95
C GLU A 107 -7.35 0.22 -7.69
N ALA A 108 -7.21 1.50 -8.00
CA ALA A 108 -8.24 2.50 -7.75
C ALA A 108 -8.33 3.53 -8.89
N MET A 109 -9.44 4.26 -8.91
CA MET A 109 -9.70 5.38 -9.80
C MET A 109 -10.10 6.60 -8.97
N PHE A 110 -9.47 7.74 -9.21
CA PHE A 110 -9.85 9.00 -8.61
C PHE A 110 -10.65 9.84 -9.63
N PRO A 111 -11.85 10.34 -9.27
CA PRO A 111 -12.76 11.01 -10.21
C PRO A 111 -12.40 12.50 -10.38
N ALA A 112 -11.15 12.75 -10.77
CA ALA A 112 -10.64 14.04 -11.18
C ALA A 112 -9.32 13.83 -11.95
N SER A 113 -8.90 14.83 -12.72
CA SER A 113 -7.59 14.78 -13.36
C SER A 113 -6.44 15.00 -12.38
N LEU A 114 -5.24 14.53 -12.71
CA LEU A 114 -4.06 14.73 -11.87
C LEU A 114 -3.78 16.24 -11.61
N PRO A 115 -3.87 17.16 -12.60
CA PRO A 115 -3.72 18.59 -12.32
C PRO A 115 -4.76 19.14 -11.34
N GLU A 116 -6.03 18.78 -11.48
CA GLU A 116 -7.09 19.20 -10.55
C GLU A 116 -6.84 18.67 -9.15
N PHE A 117 -6.42 17.40 -9.03
CA PHE A 117 -6.05 16.80 -7.76
C PHE A 117 -4.85 17.53 -7.12
N LEU A 118 -3.83 17.89 -7.90
CA LEU A 118 -2.67 18.64 -7.38
C LEU A 118 -3.08 20.04 -6.87
N GLU A 119 -4.10 20.68 -7.46
CA GLU A 119 -4.68 21.91 -6.89
C GLU A 119 -5.39 21.65 -5.56
N MET A 120 -6.04 20.50 -5.37
CA MET A 120 -6.60 20.10 -4.08
C MET A 120 -5.49 19.87 -3.04
N VAL A 121 -4.41 19.19 -3.42
CA VAL A 121 -3.23 18.95 -2.56
C VAL A 121 -2.56 20.25 -2.13
N LYS A 122 -2.47 21.26 -3.00
CA LYS A 122 -1.94 22.59 -2.65
C LYS A 122 -2.77 23.29 -1.57
N ARG A 123 -4.09 23.05 -1.54
CA ARG A 123 -5.00 23.65 -0.55
C ARG A 123 -4.95 22.90 0.78
N ASP A 124 -4.98 21.57 0.72
CA ASP A 124 -4.99 20.69 1.89
C ASP A 124 -4.41 19.32 1.53
N LYS A 125 -3.09 19.21 1.64
CA LYS A 125 -2.34 18.01 1.27
C LYS A 125 -2.83 16.77 2.03
N SER A 126 -2.94 16.87 3.36
CA SER A 126 -3.23 15.72 4.19
C SER A 126 -4.64 15.18 3.90
N ARG A 127 -5.63 16.05 3.72
CA ARG A 127 -6.99 15.63 3.42
C ARG A 127 -7.10 15.11 1.99
N ALA A 128 -6.44 15.75 1.02
CA ALA A 128 -6.45 15.30 -0.38
C ALA A 128 -5.84 13.91 -0.54
N GLU A 129 -4.64 13.69 0.01
CA GLU A 129 -3.95 12.38 -0.06
C GLU A 129 -4.71 11.29 0.72
N ALA A 130 -5.34 11.63 1.86
CA ALA A 130 -6.13 10.68 2.62
C ALA A 130 -7.38 10.16 1.85
N GLU A 131 -7.93 10.96 0.93
CA GLU A 131 -9.10 10.57 0.13
C GLU A 131 -8.75 9.78 -1.13
N THR A 132 -7.48 9.74 -1.53
CA THR A 132 -7.03 8.90 -2.65
C THR A 132 -6.67 7.49 -2.21
N VAL A 133 -6.18 7.32 -0.98
CA VAL A 133 -5.58 6.07 -0.48
C VAL A 133 -6.57 5.15 0.24
N PHE A 134 -6.43 3.85 0.01
CA PHE A 134 -7.10 2.79 0.75
C PHE A 134 -6.04 1.94 1.46
N TRP A 135 -5.88 2.16 2.76
CA TRP A 135 -5.07 1.29 3.62
C TRP A 135 -5.88 0.87 4.85
N ARG A 136 -5.41 -0.19 5.51
CA ARG A 136 -5.93 -0.64 6.79
C ARG A 136 -4.77 -0.83 7.74
N ASP A 137 -4.92 -0.29 8.96
CA ASP A 137 -3.96 -0.51 10.03
C ASP A 137 -3.81 -2.02 10.34
N ILE A 138 -2.71 -2.37 10.99
CA ILE A 138 -2.52 -3.74 11.48
C ILE A 138 -3.53 -3.99 12.60
N ASP A 139 -4.21 -5.15 12.53
CA ASP A 139 -5.20 -5.51 13.53
C ASP A 139 -4.49 -5.74 14.87
N GLU A 140 -4.93 -5.02 15.89
CA GLU A 140 -4.34 -5.10 17.22
C GLU A 140 -4.68 -6.38 17.95
N VAL A 141 -5.66 -7.19 17.54
CA VAL A 141 -5.96 -8.48 18.16
C VAL A 141 -5.28 -9.59 17.37
N ASP A 142 -5.46 -9.57 16.06
CA ASP A 142 -4.99 -10.60 15.13
C ASP A 142 -4.04 -10.03 14.05
N PRO A 143 -2.85 -9.53 14.42
CA PRO A 143 -1.93 -8.89 13.47
C PRO A 143 -1.46 -9.83 12.35
N GLN A 144 -1.56 -11.14 12.56
CA GLN A 144 -1.23 -12.18 11.59
C GLN A 144 -2.11 -12.19 10.34
N PHE A 145 -3.28 -11.56 10.38
CA PHE A 145 -4.16 -11.42 9.21
C PHE A 145 -4.01 -10.08 8.49
N SER A 146 -3.16 -9.18 8.98
CA SER A 146 -2.88 -7.90 8.35
C SER A 146 -1.61 -7.95 7.50
N PRO A 147 -1.67 -7.54 6.21
CA PRO A 147 -0.48 -7.30 5.40
C PRO A 147 0.46 -6.30 6.07
N LEU A 148 1.77 -6.54 5.95
CA LEU A 148 2.81 -5.62 6.43
C LEU A 148 3.04 -4.45 5.47
N PHE A 149 2.76 -4.68 4.20
CA PHE A 149 3.03 -3.75 3.12
C PHE A 149 1.80 -3.65 2.21
N TYR A 150 1.50 -2.42 1.82
CA TYR A 150 0.41 -2.08 0.92
C TYR A 150 0.98 -1.26 -0.23
N VAL A 151 0.53 -1.57 -1.43
CA VAL A 151 0.80 -0.79 -2.64
C VAL A 151 -0.56 -0.45 -3.23
N GLN A 152 -0.74 0.80 -3.62
CA GLN A 152 -1.93 1.21 -4.35
C GLN A 152 -1.50 1.90 -5.63
N VAL A 153 -2.25 1.64 -6.71
CA VAL A 153 -2.14 2.37 -7.97
C VAL A 153 -3.48 3.06 -8.20
N THR A 154 -3.47 4.38 -8.18
CA THR A 154 -4.66 5.20 -8.40
C THR A 154 -4.57 5.90 -9.74
N ASN A 155 -5.54 5.63 -10.62
CA ASN A 155 -5.65 6.27 -11.92
C ASN A 155 -6.48 7.55 -11.82
N PHE A 156 -6.00 8.64 -12.42
CA PHE A 156 -6.75 9.90 -12.51
C PHE A 156 -7.54 9.97 -13.81
N GLU A 157 -8.63 10.74 -13.82
CA GLU A 157 -9.38 11.02 -15.04
C GLU A 157 -8.50 11.78 -16.04
N SER A 158 -8.54 11.40 -17.31
CA SER A 158 -7.85 12.12 -18.39
C SER A 158 -6.31 12.10 -18.38
N SER A 159 -5.66 11.30 -17.52
CA SER A 159 -4.24 10.83 -17.56
C SER A 159 -3.53 10.91 -16.20
N GLY A 160 -2.46 10.12 -16.07
CA GLY A 160 -1.59 10.10 -14.88
C GLY A 160 -2.06 9.15 -13.78
N TYR A 161 -1.15 8.87 -12.86
CA TYR A 161 -1.40 7.94 -11.75
C TYR A 161 -0.59 8.31 -10.50
N SER A 162 -0.99 7.77 -9.36
CA SER A 162 -0.23 7.77 -8.11
C SER A 162 -0.08 6.37 -7.55
#